data_AF-A0A7S2LJV4-F1
#
_entry.id   AF-A0A7S2LJV4-F1
#
_cell.length_a   1.000
_cell.length_b   1.000
_cell.length_c   1.000
_cell.angle_alpha   90.00
_cell.angle_beta   90.00
_cell.angle_gamma   90.00
#
_symmetry.space_group_name_H-M   'P 1'
#
loop_
_entity.id
_entity.type
_entity.pdbx_description
1 polymer ?
#
loop_
_entity_poly.entity_id
_entity_poly.type
_entity_poly.pdbx_seq_one_letter_code
_entity_poly.pdbx_strand_id
1 'polypeptide(L)'
;YAAHTVQVELQKQISSLWQSDEVARTKPSPQEEARRGTLVLESVLWEALPSYLEKLSHTMQRELGGPEYALPLTACPVKFSSWMGGDRDGNPNVTPQVTREVLWTNRIKCCELISNDVEGLIAELTPADCSPELRAVVGGAREPYRHFFREVFVKLERTQQWNQAHFEGNSASTESSNNGSNV
;
A
#
# COMPACT_ATOMS: atom_id res chain seq x y z
N TYR A 1 36.49 3.39 9.72
CA TYR A 1 35.35 4.27 9.98
C TYR A 1 34.01 3.59 9.66
N ALA A 2 33.70 3.24 8.41
CA ALA A 2 32.42 2.60 8.05
C ALA A 2 32.09 1.30 8.82
N ALA A 3 33.06 0.38 8.98
CA ALA A 3 32.83 -0.88 9.71
C ALA A 3 32.49 -0.66 11.20
N HIS A 4 33.09 0.36 11.83
CA HIS A 4 32.80 0.69 13.23
C HIS A 4 31.40 1.28 13.38
N THR A 5 30.98 2.14 12.44
CA THR A 5 29.62 2.69 12.40
C THR A 5 28.57 1.59 12.24
N VAL A 6 28.81 0.61 11.36
CA VAL A 6 27.90 -0.55 11.19
C VAL A 6 27.80 -1.37 12.46
N GLN A 7 28.93 -1.63 13.14
CA GLN A 7 28.94 -2.40 14.38
C GLN A 7 28.16 -1.69 15.51
N VAL A 8 28.32 -0.36 15.63
CA VAL A 8 27.58 0.44 16.60
C VAL A 8 26.08 0.43 16.29
N GLU A 9 25.70 0.57 15.02
CA GLU A 9 24.28 0.52 14.63
C GLU A 9 23.67 -0.86 14.88
N LEU A 10 24.38 -1.94 14.54
CA LEU A 10 23.93 -3.29 14.83
C LEU A 10 23.72 -3.52 16.33
N GLN A 11 24.64 -3.03 17.17
CA GLN A 11 24.51 -3.14 18.63
C GLN A 11 23.29 -2.37 19.16
N LYS A 12 22.98 -1.20 18.59
CA LYS A 12 21.77 -0.45 18.93
C LYS A 12 20.50 -1.21 18.54
N GLN A 13 20.43 -1.74 17.32
CA GLN A 13 19.29 -2.53 16.86
C GLN A 13 19.07 -3.78 17.71
N ILE A 14 20.14 -4.54 18.00
CA ILE A 14 20.07 -5.72 18.88
C ILE A 14 19.59 -5.32 20.27
N SER A 15 20.13 -4.25 20.84
CA SER A 15 19.75 -3.78 22.18
C SER A 15 18.29 -3.33 22.23
N SER A 16 17.82 -2.64 21.18
CA SER A 16 16.41 -2.24 21.03
C SER A 16 15.49 -3.45 20.96
N LEU A 17 15.83 -4.44 20.14
CA LEU A 17 15.05 -5.69 20.01
C LEU A 17 15.03 -6.48 21.32
N TRP A 18 16.17 -6.58 22.01
CA TRP A 18 16.27 -7.30 23.28
C TRP A 18 15.44 -6.66 24.40
N GLN A 19 15.32 -5.33 24.39
CA GLN A 19 14.53 -4.57 25.37
C GLN A 19 13.04 -4.48 25.00
N SER A 20 12.66 -4.87 23.78
CA SER A 20 11.28 -4.81 23.30
C SER A 20 10.56 -6.13 23.58
N ASP A 21 9.44 -6.08 24.30
CA ASP A 21 8.57 -7.25 24.52
C ASP A 21 7.63 -7.44 23.32
N GLU A 22 8.17 -7.94 22.21
CA GLU A 22 7.46 -8.16 20.94
C GLU A 22 6.61 -9.45 20.94
N VAL A 23 6.73 -10.29 21.97
CA VAL A 23 6.00 -11.57 22.04
C VAL A 23 4.57 -11.30 22.49
N ALA A 24 3.62 -11.49 21.56
CA ALA A 24 2.21 -11.37 21.85
C ALA A 24 1.80 -12.35 22.97
N ARG A 25 1.42 -11.80 24.13
CA ARG A 25 0.98 -12.58 25.30
C ARG A 25 -0.44 -13.13 25.15
N THR A 26 -1.17 -12.65 24.15
CA THR A 26 -2.54 -13.04 23.80
C THR A 26 -2.63 -13.31 22.31
N LYS A 27 -3.60 -14.15 21.92
CA LYS A 27 -3.87 -14.43 20.51
C LYS A 27 -4.30 -13.12 19.83
N PRO A 28 -3.67 -12.71 18.71
CA PRO A 28 -4.06 -11.52 17.99
C PRO A 28 -5.49 -11.67 17.45
N SER A 29 -6.22 -10.56 17.41
CA SER A 29 -7.48 -10.47 16.71
C SER A 29 -7.27 -10.67 15.20
N PRO A 30 -8.29 -11.13 14.45
CA PRO A 30 -8.19 -11.23 13.00
C PRO A 30 -7.85 -9.88 12.32
N GLN A 31 -8.29 -8.75 12.88
CA GLN A 31 -7.95 -7.42 12.40
C GLN A 31 -6.45 -7.12 12.58
N GLU A 32 -5.87 -7.46 13.72
CA GLU A 32 -4.43 -7.30 13.96
C GLU A 32 -3.61 -8.18 13.03
N GLU A 33 -4.04 -9.43 12.81
CA GLU A 33 -3.39 -10.34 11.85
C GLU A 33 -3.40 -9.74 10.43
N ALA A 34 -4.56 -9.25 9.97
CA ALA A 34 -4.67 -8.58 8.69
C ALA A 34 -3.77 -7.35 8.59
N ARG A 35 -3.71 -6.52 9.64
CA ARG A 35 -2.83 -5.34 9.70
C ARG A 35 -1.36 -5.73 9.59
N ARG A 36 -0.93 -6.78 10.27
CA ARG A 36 0.45 -7.31 10.20
C ARG A 36 0.76 -7.84 8.80
N GLY A 37 -0.19 -8.52 8.16
CA GLY A 37 -0.05 -8.96 6.78
C GLY A 37 0.14 -7.80 5.80
N THR A 38 -0.68 -6.76 5.94
CA THR A 38 -0.59 -5.55 5.11
C THR A 38 0.74 -4.80 5.30
N LEU A 39 1.36 -4.88 6.49
CA LEU A 39 2.69 -4.31 6.72
C LEU A 39 3.75 -4.93 5.80
N VAL A 40 3.65 -6.23 5.48
CA VAL A 40 4.58 -6.88 4.53
C VAL A 40 4.42 -6.30 3.12
N LEU A 41 3.18 -6.00 2.75
CA LEU A 41 2.90 -5.37 1.46
C LEU A 41 3.51 -3.97 1.39
N GLU A 42 3.30 -3.15 2.42
CA GLU A 42 3.79 -1.78 2.54
C GLU A 42 5.32 -1.69 2.64
N SER A 43 5.94 -2.48 3.51
CA SER A 43 7.37 -2.34 3.84
C SER A 43 8.31 -3.11 2.90
N VAL A 44 7.79 -4.05 2.11
CA VAL A 44 8.62 -4.92 1.26
C VAL A 44 8.07 -4.99 -0.15
N LEU A 45 6.84 -5.48 -0.33
CA LEU A 45 6.36 -5.85 -1.66
C LEU A 45 6.10 -4.64 -2.56
N TRP A 46 5.73 -3.49 -1.98
CA TRP A 46 5.44 -2.27 -2.73
C TRP A 46 6.63 -1.82 -3.58
N GLU A 47 7.85 -1.90 -3.04
CA GLU A 47 9.08 -1.57 -3.76
C GLU A 47 9.69 -2.77 -4.49
N ALA A 48 9.66 -3.95 -3.86
CA ALA A 48 10.33 -5.12 -4.40
C ALA A 48 9.68 -5.65 -5.68
N LEU A 49 8.35 -5.59 -5.80
CA LEU A 49 7.65 -6.12 -6.96
C LEU A 49 7.95 -5.29 -8.24
N PRO A 50 7.79 -3.96 -8.26
CA PRO A 50 8.18 -3.16 -9.42
C PRO A 50 9.64 -3.37 -9.83
N SER A 51 10.56 -3.37 -8.86
CA SER A 51 11.99 -3.62 -9.13
C SER A 51 12.23 -5.01 -9.73
N TYR A 52 11.51 -6.03 -9.26
CA TYR A 52 11.57 -7.36 -9.84
C TYR A 52 11.03 -7.39 -11.28
N LEU A 53 9.89 -6.76 -11.55
CA LEU A 53 9.30 -6.72 -12.89
C LEU A 53 10.18 -5.96 -13.89
N GLU A 54 10.85 -4.90 -13.46
CA GLU A 54 11.86 -4.20 -14.26
C GLU A 54 13.04 -5.12 -14.61
N LYS A 55 13.61 -5.81 -13.62
CA LYS A 55 14.70 -6.78 -13.83
C LYS A 55 14.27 -7.93 -14.74
N LEU A 56 13.04 -8.43 -14.58
CA LEU A 56 12.46 -9.45 -15.43
C LEU A 56 12.36 -8.96 -16.87
N SER A 57 11.83 -7.75 -17.09
CA SER A 57 11.74 -7.12 -18.42
C SER A 57 13.10 -6.99 -19.09
N HIS A 58 14.12 -6.49 -18.36
CA HIS A 58 15.48 -6.40 -18.90
C HIS A 58 16.11 -7.76 -19.21
N THR A 59 15.87 -8.75 -18.36
CA THR A 59 16.34 -10.12 -18.60
C THR A 59 15.69 -10.71 -19.84
N MET A 60 14.37 -10.54 -20.00
CA MET A 60 13.66 -11.00 -21.19
C MET A 60 14.21 -10.37 -22.46
N GLN A 61 14.43 -9.05 -22.47
CA GLN A 61 15.02 -8.36 -23.62
C GLN A 61 16.41 -8.92 -23.98
N ARG A 62 17.25 -9.18 -22.97
CA ARG A 62 18.61 -9.70 -23.15
C ARG A 62 18.61 -11.13 -23.69
N GLU A 63 17.85 -12.02 -23.07
CA GLU A 63 17.87 -13.45 -23.39
C GLU A 63 17.05 -13.81 -24.63
N LEU A 64 16.00 -13.03 -24.93
CA LEU A 64 15.13 -13.27 -26.09
C LEU A 64 15.52 -12.43 -27.31
N GLY A 65 16.51 -11.54 -27.18
CA GLY A 65 17.22 -10.94 -28.31
C GLY A 65 16.65 -9.62 -28.84
N GLY A 66 15.92 -8.85 -28.03
CA GLY A 66 15.45 -7.54 -28.46
C GLY A 66 14.49 -6.81 -27.50
N PRO A 67 14.33 -5.48 -27.67
CA PRO A 67 13.43 -4.65 -26.86
C PRO A 67 11.95 -5.03 -27.01
N GLU A 68 11.54 -5.68 -28.10
CA GLU A 68 10.17 -6.16 -28.33
C GLU A 68 9.73 -7.24 -27.33
N TYR A 69 10.68 -7.89 -26.66
CA TYR A 69 10.43 -8.86 -25.60
C TYR A 69 10.35 -8.24 -24.20
N ALA A 70 10.39 -6.91 -24.09
CA ALA A 70 10.12 -6.22 -22.84
C ALA A 70 8.70 -6.56 -22.33
N LEU A 71 8.53 -6.60 -21.02
CA LEU A 71 7.19 -6.71 -20.44
C LEU A 71 6.33 -5.51 -20.86
N PRO A 72 5.10 -5.72 -21.36
CA PRO A 72 4.17 -4.62 -21.62
C PRO A 72 3.91 -3.80 -20.35
N LEU A 73 3.73 -2.48 -20.47
CA LEU A 73 3.40 -1.60 -19.33
C LEU A 73 2.12 -2.00 -18.60
N THR A 74 1.21 -2.70 -19.28
CA THR A 74 -0.05 -3.21 -18.71
C THR A 74 0.09 -4.62 -18.11
N ALA A 75 1.28 -5.23 -18.17
CA ALA A 75 1.49 -6.58 -17.68
C ALA A 75 1.53 -6.61 -16.14
N CYS A 76 0.65 -7.42 -15.55
CA CYS A 76 0.63 -7.70 -14.11
C CYS A 76 0.59 -9.22 -13.90
N PRO A 77 1.72 -9.92 -14.12
CA PRO A 77 1.78 -11.38 -14.06
C PRO A 77 1.73 -11.92 -12.62
N VAL A 78 1.95 -11.07 -11.62
CA VAL A 78 1.94 -11.43 -10.20
C VAL A 78 0.79 -10.70 -9.51
N LYS A 79 -0.06 -11.44 -8.81
CA LYS A 79 -1.16 -10.90 -8.00
C LYS A 79 -1.08 -11.47 -6.59
N PHE A 80 -1.30 -10.60 -5.61
CA PHE A 80 -1.37 -10.99 -4.21
C PHE A 80 -2.81 -11.10 -3.76
N SER A 81 -3.06 -12.01 -2.82
CA SER A 81 -4.35 -12.20 -2.17
C SER A 81 -4.10 -12.55 -0.72
N SER A 82 -5.05 -12.22 0.15
CA SER A 82 -4.97 -12.45 1.58
C SER A 82 -6.19 -13.22 2.06
N TRP A 83 -5.99 -14.17 2.96
CA TRP A 83 -7.05 -14.84 3.69
C TRP A 83 -7.36 -14.17 5.04
N MET A 84 -6.48 -13.28 5.50
CA MET A 84 -6.60 -12.62 6.79
C MET A 84 -7.87 -11.75 6.81
N GLY A 85 -8.75 -12.00 7.79
CA GLY A 85 -10.07 -11.37 7.89
C GLY A 85 -11.15 -11.94 6.97
N GLY A 86 -10.83 -12.91 6.11
CA GLY A 86 -11.77 -13.55 5.19
C GLY A 86 -12.04 -15.02 5.53
N ASP A 87 -10.99 -15.78 5.79
CA ASP A 87 -11.09 -17.21 6.12
C ASP A 87 -11.75 -17.40 7.50
N ARG A 88 -12.92 -18.03 7.49
CA ARG A 88 -13.77 -18.25 8.66
C ARG A 88 -13.95 -19.73 8.98
N ASP A 89 -13.33 -20.62 8.22
CA ASP A 89 -13.46 -22.05 8.46
C ASP A 89 -12.86 -22.40 9.83
N GLY A 90 -13.68 -22.95 10.71
CA GLY A 90 -13.29 -23.26 12.10
C GLY A 90 -12.93 -22.06 13.00
N ASN A 91 -13.12 -20.80 12.56
CA ASN A 91 -12.76 -19.61 13.33
C ASN A 91 -13.96 -18.66 13.56
N PRO A 92 -14.69 -18.79 14.68
CA PRO A 92 -15.86 -17.96 14.97
C PRO A 92 -15.52 -16.48 15.19
N ASN A 93 -14.25 -16.14 15.39
CA ASN A 93 -13.82 -14.75 15.57
C ASN A 93 -13.79 -13.97 14.24
N VAL A 94 -13.86 -14.63 13.08
CA VAL A 94 -13.93 -13.98 11.77
C VAL A 94 -15.39 -13.75 11.39
N THR A 95 -15.95 -12.66 11.91
CA THR A 95 -17.34 -12.27 11.66
C THR A 95 -17.48 -11.50 10.33
N PRO A 96 -18.70 -11.35 9.77
CA PRO A 96 -18.91 -10.49 8.61
C PRO A 96 -18.44 -9.04 8.83
N GLN A 97 -18.51 -8.56 10.07
CA GLN A 97 -18.06 -7.22 10.44
C GLN A 97 -16.53 -7.13 10.39
N VAL A 98 -15.81 -8.13 10.91
CA VAL A 98 -14.35 -8.24 10.79
C VAL A 98 -13.92 -8.22 9.32
N THR A 99 -14.56 -9.00 8.45
CA THR A 99 -14.25 -9.00 7.02
C THR A 99 -14.46 -7.61 6.41
N ARG A 100 -15.56 -6.93 6.76
CA ARG A 100 -15.84 -5.57 6.27
C ARG A 100 -14.78 -4.56 6.74
N GLU A 101 -14.40 -4.60 8.01
CA GLU A 101 -13.36 -3.73 8.58
C GLU A 101 -12.03 -3.93 7.88
N VAL A 102 -11.60 -5.19 7.69
CA VAL A 102 -10.35 -5.51 6.99
C VAL A 102 -10.36 -5.01 5.53
N LEU A 103 -11.49 -5.16 4.83
CA LEU A 103 -11.62 -4.64 3.47
C LEU A 103 -11.49 -3.11 3.42
N TRP A 104 -12.08 -2.39 4.38
CA TRP A 104 -11.93 -0.93 4.47
C TRP A 104 -10.51 -0.51 4.77
N THR A 105 -9.86 -1.13 5.76
CA THR A 105 -8.46 -0.87 6.10
C THR A 105 -7.54 -1.09 4.90
N ASN A 106 -7.76 -2.15 4.12
CA ASN A 106 -6.98 -2.42 2.91
C ASN A 106 -7.20 -1.37 1.82
N ARG A 107 -8.43 -0.87 1.65
CA ARG A 107 -8.73 0.21 0.70
C ARG A 107 -8.08 1.53 1.12
N ILE A 108 -8.13 1.87 2.40
CA ILE A 108 -7.49 3.07 2.96
C ILE A 108 -5.98 3.00 2.73
N LYS A 109 -5.35 1.88 3.13
CA LYS A 109 -3.90 1.68 2.91
C LYS A 109 -3.51 1.73 1.44
N CYS A 110 -4.32 1.17 0.55
CA CYS A 110 -4.07 1.27 -0.89
C CYS A 110 -4.09 2.71 -1.39
N CYS A 111 -5.05 3.54 -0.94
CA CYS A 111 -5.05 4.96 -1.25
C CYS A 111 -3.80 5.68 -0.70
N GLU A 112 -3.39 5.39 0.53
CA GLU A 112 -2.18 5.99 1.12
C GLU A 112 -0.92 5.70 0.28
N LEU A 113 -0.70 4.44 -0.07
CA LEU A 113 0.48 4.02 -0.84
C LEU A 113 0.51 4.67 -2.24
N ILE A 114 -0.63 4.68 -2.94
CA ILE A 114 -0.73 5.31 -4.26
C ILE A 114 -0.58 6.83 -4.17
N SER A 115 -1.14 7.48 -3.14
CA SER A 115 -0.98 8.91 -2.92
C SER A 115 0.49 9.29 -2.74
N ASN A 116 1.25 8.52 -1.96
CA ASN A 116 2.68 8.76 -1.77
C ASN A 116 3.47 8.67 -3.09
N ASP A 117 3.18 7.66 -3.92
CA ASP A 117 3.82 7.53 -5.23
C ASP A 117 3.47 8.71 -6.16
N VAL A 118 2.20 9.13 -6.16
CA VAL A 118 1.73 10.28 -6.96
C VAL A 118 2.38 11.58 -6.50
N GLU A 119 2.57 11.79 -5.19
CA GLU A 119 3.31 12.94 -4.67
C GLU A 119 4.76 12.95 -5.16
N GLY A 120 5.43 11.79 -5.16
CA GLY A 120 6.77 11.64 -5.74
C GLY A 120 6.80 12.05 -7.22
N LEU A 121 5.83 11.57 -8.01
CA LEU A 121 5.71 11.94 -9.43
C LEU A 121 5.46 13.45 -9.63
N ILE A 122 4.64 14.08 -8.78
CA ILE A 122 4.44 15.52 -8.81
C ILE A 122 5.75 16.26 -8.53
N ALA A 123 6.56 15.78 -7.57
CA ALA A 123 7.85 16.38 -7.27
C ALA A 123 8.82 16.28 -8.46
N GLU A 124 8.87 15.14 -9.14
CA GLU A 124 9.86 14.85 -10.20
C GLU A 124 9.49 15.38 -11.59
N LEU A 125 8.21 15.30 -12.00
CA LEU A 125 7.76 15.55 -13.37
C LEU A 125 7.57 17.05 -13.70
N THR A 126 8.67 17.79 -13.63
CA THR A 126 8.79 19.22 -13.98
C THR A 126 8.74 19.64 -15.47
N PRO A 127 8.94 18.75 -16.47
CA PRO A 127 8.99 19.20 -17.87
C PRO A 127 7.74 19.94 -18.35
N ALA A 128 7.96 21.03 -19.11
CA ALA A 128 6.89 21.84 -19.70
C ALA A 128 6.39 21.30 -21.05
N ASP A 129 7.24 20.55 -21.75
CA ASP A 129 6.91 19.95 -23.04
C ASP A 129 6.08 18.68 -22.87
N CYS A 130 5.04 18.52 -23.67
CA CYS A 130 4.14 17.38 -23.57
C CYS A 130 3.50 17.04 -24.91
N SER A 131 2.99 15.82 -25.01
CA SER A 131 2.27 15.39 -26.19
C SER A 131 0.98 16.21 -26.42
N PRO A 132 0.48 16.28 -27.66
CA PRO A 132 -0.80 16.93 -27.97
C PRO A 132 -1.98 16.36 -27.18
N GLU A 133 -1.96 15.05 -26.90
CA GLU A 133 -3.00 14.35 -26.15
C GLU A 133 -3.04 14.82 -24.69
N LEU A 134 -1.87 14.90 -24.02
CA LEU A 134 -1.81 15.43 -22.66
C LEU A 134 -2.20 16.92 -22.64
N ARG A 135 -1.77 17.69 -23.65
CA ARG A 135 -2.12 19.12 -23.78
C ARG A 135 -3.63 19.32 -23.90
N ALA A 136 -4.34 18.42 -24.59
CA ALA A 136 -5.80 18.47 -24.69
C ALA A 136 -6.50 18.23 -23.35
N VAL A 137 -5.91 17.44 -22.45
CA VAL A 137 -6.46 17.16 -21.11
C VAL A 137 -6.21 18.31 -20.14
N VAL A 138 -4.99 18.87 -20.11
CA VAL A 138 -4.56 19.86 -19.10
C VAL A 138 -4.64 21.32 -19.58
N GLY A 139 -4.95 21.54 -20.85
CA GLY A 139 -5.06 22.86 -21.45
C GLY A 139 -3.77 23.68 -21.39
N GLY A 140 -3.88 24.97 -21.05
CA GLY A 140 -2.78 25.92 -21.00
C GLY A 140 -1.80 25.76 -19.82
N ALA A 141 -1.84 24.64 -19.09
CA ALA A 141 -0.99 24.42 -17.94
C ALA A 141 0.50 24.50 -18.31
N ARG A 142 1.26 25.33 -17.57
CA ARG A 142 2.71 25.48 -17.76
C ARG A 142 3.50 24.22 -17.39
N GLU A 143 3.04 23.49 -16.38
CA GLU A 143 3.60 22.20 -15.93
C GLU A 143 2.55 21.10 -16.17
N PRO A 144 2.43 20.57 -17.40
CA PRO A 144 1.32 19.70 -17.80
C PRO A 144 1.23 18.41 -16.97
N TYR A 145 2.34 17.72 -16.71
CA TYR A 145 2.34 16.48 -15.92
C TYR A 145 1.96 16.72 -14.46
N ARG A 146 2.56 17.73 -13.81
CA ARG A 146 2.20 18.11 -12.43
C ARG A 146 0.73 18.49 -12.30
N HIS A 147 0.21 19.24 -13.28
CA HIS A 147 -1.21 19.59 -13.29
C HIS A 147 -2.08 18.33 -13.34
N PHE A 148 -1.78 17.42 -14.26
CA PHE A 148 -2.50 16.14 -14.38
C PHE A 148 -2.44 15.32 -13.07
N PHE A 149 -1.25 15.10 -12.52
CA PHE A 149 -1.09 14.29 -11.31
C PHE A 149 -1.67 14.96 -10.05
N ARG A 150 -1.72 16.30 -9.97
CA ARG A 150 -2.47 17.00 -8.90
C ARG A 150 -3.96 16.71 -8.97
N GLU A 151 -4.56 16.63 -10.17
CA GLU A 151 -5.97 16.24 -10.28
C GLU A 151 -6.19 14.79 -9.86
N VAL A 152 -5.25 13.90 -10.19
CA VAL A 152 -5.27 12.50 -9.73
C VAL A 152 -5.17 12.43 -8.21
N PHE A 153 -4.25 13.18 -7.62
CA PHE A 153 -4.08 13.28 -6.16
C PHE A 153 -5.37 13.73 -5.46
N VAL A 154 -6.02 14.79 -5.96
CA VAL A 154 -7.31 15.25 -5.42
C VAL A 154 -8.40 14.18 -5.51
N LYS A 155 -8.43 13.37 -6.57
CA LYS A 155 -9.37 12.24 -6.69
C LYS A 155 -9.05 11.13 -5.68
N LEU A 156 -7.77 10.86 -5.42
CA LEU A 156 -7.32 9.90 -4.41
C LEU A 156 -7.68 10.37 -3.00
N GLU A 157 -7.44 11.64 -2.66
CA GLU A 157 -7.83 12.21 -1.37
C GLU A 157 -9.34 12.08 -1.12
N ARG A 158 -10.17 12.40 -2.12
CA ARG A 158 -11.63 12.20 -2.02
C ARG A 158 -12.00 10.74 -1.78
N THR A 159 -11.31 9.82 -2.43
CA THR A 159 -11.53 8.38 -2.27
C THR A 159 -11.12 7.92 -0.87
N GLN A 160 -9.99 8.41 -0.36
CA GLN A 160 -9.50 8.12 0.99
C GLN A 160 -10.46 8.65 2.05
N GLN A 161 -10.90 9.91 1.93
CA GLN A 161 -11.89 10.51 2.83
C GLN A 161 -13.20 9.72 2.82
N TRP A 162 -13.66 9.29 1.64
CA TRP A 162 -14.86 8.47 1.52
C TRP A 162 -14.69 7.11 2.20
N ASN A 163 -13.55 6.42 1.99
CA ASN A 163 -13.26 5.16 2.66
C ASN A 163 -13.17 5.34 4.20
N GLN A 164 -12.54 6.42 4.68
CA GLN A 164 -12.40 6.73 6.11
C GLN A 164 -13.76 6.97 6.76
N ALA A 165 -14.62 7.78 6.14
CA ALA A 165 -15.97 8.03 6.63
C ALA A 165 -16.81 6.73 6.73
N HIS A 166 -16.67 5.82 5.76
CA HIS A 166 -17.34 4.52 5.81
C HIS A 166 -16.75 3.60 6.89
N PHE A 167 -15.44 3.64 7.11
CA PHE A 167 -14.80 2.91 8.19
C PHE A 167 -15.31 3.39 9.55
N GLU A 168 -15.27 4.70 9.81
CA GLU A 168 -15.73 5.31 11.06
C GLU A 168 -17.23 5.11 11.31
N GLY A 169 -18.07 5.27 10.28
CA GLY A 169 -19.51 5.00 10.38
C GLY A 169 -19.81 3.54 10.72
N ASN A 170 -18.99 2.59 10.24
CA ASN A 170 -19.09 1.19 10.62
C ASN A 170 -18.60 0.95 12.06
N SER A 171 -17.51 1.59 12.48
CA SER A 171 -17.00 1.48 13.86
C SER A 171 -18.00 2.02 14.90
N ALA A 172 -18.64 3.17 14.63
CA ALA A 172 -19.63 3.77 15.53
C ALA A 172 -20.91 2.92 15.70
N SER A 173 -21.33 2.21 14.64
CA SER A 173 -22.44 1.25 14.71
C SER A 173 -22.12 -0.01 15.54
N THR A 174 -20.83 -0.31 15.69
CA THR A 174 -20.33 -1.48 16.42
C THR A 174 -20.28 -1.23 17.93
N GLU A 175 -19.87 -0.03 18.36
CA GLU A 175 -19.87 0.36 19.78
C GLU A 175 -21.29 0.45 20.37
N SER A 176 -22.25 0.91 19.57
CA SER A 176 -23.65 1.02 19.99
C SER A 176 -24.37 -0.34 20.09
N SER A 177 -23.88 -1.37 19.40
CA SER A 177 -24.41 -2.74 19.49
C SER A 177 -23.85 -3.54 20.68
N ASN A 178 -22.66 -3.18 21.19
CA ASN A 178 -21.99 -3.92 22.27
C ASN A 178 -22.41 -3.48 23.68
N ASN A 179 -23.13 -2.36 23.80
CA ASN A 179 -23.66 -1.84 25.07
C ASN A 179 -25.05 -2.40 25.47
N GLY A 180 -25.59 -3.36 24.71
CA GLY A 180 -26.93 -3.94 24.94
C GLY A 180 -26.98 -5.26 25.74
N SER A 181 -25.85 -5.79 26.20
CA SER A 181 -25.77 -7.16 26.75
C SER A 181 -25.39 -7.26 28.23
N ASN A 182 -25.46 -6.16 28.99
CA ASN A 182 -25.26 -6.15 30.44
C ASN A 182 -26.44 -5.45 31.14
N VAL A 183 -27.62 -6.07 31.11
CA VAL A 183 -28.70 -5.86 32.09
C VAL A 183 -29.42 -7.20 32.30
#